data_AF-A0A7S0IPZ9-F1
#
_entry.id   AF-A0A7S0IPZ9-F1
#
_cell.length_a   1.000
_cell.length_b   1.000
_cell.length_c   1.000
_cell.angle_alpha   90.00
_cell.angle_beta   90.00
_cell.angle_gamma   90.00
#
_symmetry.space_group_name_H-M   'P 1'
#
loop_
_entity.id
_entity.type
_entity.pdbx_description
1 polymer ?
#
loop_
_entity_poly.entity_id
_entity_poly.type
_entity_poly.pdbx_seq_one_letter_code
_entity_poly.pdbx_strand_id
1 'polypeptide(L)'
;SPSLPSPPPLSPGESLSYSVSWTADFSEGRDKAVVACEELLCTNGVFTCPCDGYYQFDTDAATAIVSDQLSVPVEAVSNSVTDEVIVETSVVFSDEQEAEFALEFATGVCAVIGSPTPGLPVWAQGATCISEPQLDVVLNPAPALPPAPPQLPPSAPPPASPPPASPPL
;
A
#
# COMPACT_ATOMS: atom_id res chain seq x y z
N SER A 1 8.80 11.37 20.16
CA SER A 1 8.66 10.28 19.19
C SER A 1 9.75 9.26 19.43
N PRO A 2 9.44 7.95 19.48
CA PRO A 2 10.47 6.94 19.39
C PRO A 2 11.11 7.04 18.00
N SER A 3 12.42 7.26 17.94
CA SER A 3 13.17 7.28 16.69
C SER A 3 13.20 5.86 16.13
N LEU A 4 12.74 5.65 14.90
CA LEU A 4 12.95 4.37 14.22
C LEU A 4 14.45 4.08 14.14
N PRO A 5 14.88 2.82 14.32
CA PRO A 5 16.27 2.45 14.10
C PRO A 5 16.63 2.68 12.63
N SER A 6 17.75 3.37 12.39
CA SER A 6 18.24 3.63 11.03
C SER A 6 18.44 2.31 10.27
N PRO A 7 17.99 2.21 9.01
CA PRO A 7 18.13 0.99 8.23
C PRO A 7 19.62 0.67 8.00
N PRO A 8 19.98 -0.63 7.93
CA PRO A 8 21.36 -1.04 7.63
C PRO A 8 21.80 -0.54 6.24
N PRO A 9 23.11 -0.32 6.01
CA PRO A 9 23.62 0.14 4.73
C PRO A 9 23.28 -0.85 3.62
N LEU A 10 22.68 -0.35 2.53
CA LEU A 10 22.25 -1.14 1.38
C LEU A 10 23.43 -1.64 0.55
N SER A 11 23.38 -2.91 0.15
CA SER A 11 24.27 -3.50 -0.84
C SER A 11 23.91 -3.07 -2.25
N PRO A 12 24.83 -3.15 -3.23
CA PRO A 12 24.53 -2.79 -4.61
C PRO A 12 23.34 -3.60 -5.17
N GLY A 13 22.30 -2.88 -5.60
CA GLY A 13 21.06 -3.47 -6.14
C GLY A 13 19.96 -3.72 -5.11
N GLU A 14 20.24 -3.56 -3.81
CA GLU A 14 19.18 -3.56 -2.79
C GLU A 14 18.46 -2.21 -2.77
N SER A 15 17.17 -2.23 -2.43
CA SER A 15 16.37 -1.04 -2.22
C SER A 15 15.53 -1.16 -0.95
N LEU A 16 15.07 -0.02 -0.44
CA LEU A 16 14.08 0.03 0.64
C LEU A 16 12.72 0.40 0.05
N SER A 17 11.68 -0.20 0.61
CA SER A 17 10.29 0.19 0.39
C SER A 17 9.68 0.54 1.74
N TYR A 18 8.95 1.63 1.75
CA TYR A 18 8.32 2.18 2.94
C TYR A 18 6.81 2.11 2.76
N SER A 19 6.09 1.59 3.77
CA SER A 19 4.64 1.59 3.74
C SER A 19 4.06 1.99 5.08
N VAL A 20 2.97 2.75 5.06
CA VAL A 20 2.19 3.06 6.27
C VAL A 20 0.89 2.30 6.22
N SER A 21 0.58 1.55 7.28
CA SER A 21 -0.62 0.71 7.37
C SER A 21 -1.45 1.04 8.62
N TRP A 22 -2.78 1.05 8.48
CA TRP A 22 -3.73 1.21 9.59
C TRP A 22 -5.07 0.55 9.30
N THR A 23 -5.86 0.31 10.35
CA THR A 23 -7.21 -0.27 10.28
C THR A 23 -8.21 0.68 10.91
N ALA A 24 -9.32 0.92 10.21
CA ALA A 24 -10.40 1.80 10.67
C ALA A 24 -11.76 1.09 10.62
N ASP A 25 -12.60 1.37 11.62
CA ASP A 25 -13.99 0.94 11.74
C ASP A 25 -14.92 2.10 11.40
N PHE A 26 -15.76 1.92 10.38
CA PHE A 26 -16.70 2.91 9.85
C PHE A 26 -18.14 2.70 10.33
N SER A 27 -18.38 1.84 11.33
CA SER A 27 -19.72 1.51 11.84
C SER A 27 -20.52 2.74 12.26
N GLU A 28 -19.90 3.67 12.99
CA GLU A 28 -20.59 4.89 13.45
C GLU A 28 -20.96 5.82 12.28
N GLY A 29 -20.08 5.93 11.28
CA GLY A 29 -20.34 6.71 10.06
C GLY A 29 -21.48 6.11 9.24
N ARG A 30 -21.55 4.78 9.15
CA ARG A 30 -22.68 4.05 8.54
C ARG A 30 -23.97 4.33 9.29
N ASP A 31 -23.98 4.19 10.62
CA ASP A 31 -25.19 4.39 11.43
C ASP A 31 -25.72 5.82 11.29
N LYS A 32 -24.84 6.83 11.25
CA LYS A 32 -25.23 8.22 10.96
C LYS A 32 -25.81 8.40 9.56
N ALA A 33 -25.24 7.75 8.56
CA ALA A 33 -25.75 7.80 7.18
C ALA A 33 -27.15 7.17 7.08
N VAL A 34 -27.39 6.06 7.78
CA VAL A 34 -28.70 5.42 7.88
C VAL A 34 -29.71 6.37 8.53
N VAL A 35 -29.38 6.97 9.67
CA VAL A 35 -30.26 7.94 10.33
C VAL A 35 -30.59 9.13 9.42
N ALA A 36 -29.60 9.70 8.74
CA ALA A 36 -29.82 10.81 7.81
C ALA A 36 -30.71 10.43 6.61
N CYS A 37 -30.56 9.21 6.09
CA CYS A 37 -31.44 8.64 5.08
C CYS A 37 -32.87 8.52 5.58
N GLU A 38 -33.04 8.02 6.81
CA GLU A 38 -34.36 7.86 7.41
C GLU A 38 -35.06 9.20 7.62
N GLU A 39 -34.35 10.22 8.12
CA GLU A 39 -34.91 11.57 8.28
C GLU A 39 -35.41 12.16 6.96
N LEU A 40 -34.65 11.93 5.88
CA LEU A 40 -34.91 12.53 4.56
C LEU A 40 -35.97 11.77 3.76
N LEU A 41 -36.02 10.44 3.87
CA LEU A 41 -36.89 9.59 3.06
C LEU A 41 -38.11 9.05 3.83
N CYS A 42 -38.08 8.99 5.17
CA CYS A 42 -39.13 8.39 6.00
C CYS A 42 -40.02 9.39 6.72
N THR A 43 -39.98 10.66 6.32
CA THR A 43 -40.68 11.78 6.98
C THR A 43 -42.19 11.56 7.15
N ASN A 44 -42.81 10.62 6.41
CA ASN A 44 -44.24 10.34 6.49
C ASN A 44 -44.63 8.97 7.07
N GLY A 45 -43.70 8.10 7.50
CA GLY A 45 -44.01 6.86 8.24
C GLY A 45 -44.91 5.81 7.54
N VAL A 46 -45.30 6.03 6.27
CA VAL A 46 -46.23 5.16 5.53
C VAL A 46 -45.52 4.03 4.78
N PHE A 47 -44.21 4.16 4.51
CA PHE A 47 -43.43 3.15 3.80
C PHE A 47 -42.34 2.56 4.70
N THR A 48 -42.10 1.25 4.57
CA THR A 48 -40.84 0.63 5.01
C THR A 48 -39.71 1.28 4.23
N CYS A 49 -38.87 2.06 4.90
CA CYS A 49 -37.68 2.66 4.31
C CYS A 49 -36.52 1.68 4.36
N PRO A 50 -36.04 1.18 3.22
CA PRO A 50 -34.85 0.36 3.20
C PRO A 50 -33.62 1.28 3.16
N CYS A 51 -33.31 1.96 4.27
CA CYS A 51 -32.02 2.64 4.43
C CYS A 51 -30.94 1.64 4.91
N ASP A 52 -31.35 0.63 5.67
CA ASP A 52 -30.52 -0.50 6.07
C ASP A 52 -30.30 -1.45 4.87
N GLY A 53 -29.05 -1.90 4.66
CA GLY A 53 -28.65 -2.76 3.53
C GLY A 53 -28.34 -2.06 2.18
N TYR A 54 -28.47 -0.73 2.09
CA TYR A 54 -28.11 0.04 0.87
C TYR A 54 -26.74 0.74 0.96
N TYR A 55 -26.12 0.76 2.14
CA TYR A 55 -24.79 1.32 2.34
C TYR A 55 -23.76 0.20 2.26
N GLN A 56 -22.96 0.21 1.19
CA GLN A 56 -21.74 -0.58 1.08
C GLN A 56 -20.54 0.33 1.20
N PHE A 57 -19.45 -0.19 1.74
CA PHE A 57 -18.20 0.55 1.75
C PHE A 57 -17.68 0.71 0.31
N ASP A 58 -17.44 1.95 -0.10
CA ASP A 58 -16.90 2.28 -1.41
C ASP A 58 -15.38 2.42 -1.32
N THR A 59 -14.68 1.36 -1.73
CA THR A 59 -13.22 1.31 -1.73
C THR A 59 -12.59 2.34 -2.67
N ASP A 60 -13.24 2.69 -3.78
CA ASP A 60 -12.70 3.66 -4.74
C ASP A 60 -12.80 5.08 -4.16
N ALA A 61 -13.92 5.41 -3.53
CA ALA A 61 -14.10 6.67 -2.82
C ALA A 61 -13.12 6.81 -1.65
N ALA A 62 -12.93 5.75 -0.86
CA ALA A 62 -11.96 5.74 0.24
C ALA A 62 -10.52 5.94 -0.27
N THR A 63 -10.17 5.27 -1.37
CA THR A 63 -8.85 5.40 -2.02
C THR A 63 -8.61 6.83 -2.49
N ALA A 64 -9.60 7.47 -3.11
CA ALA A 64 -9.49 8.86 -3.54
C ALA A 64 -9.31 9.83 -2.37
N ILE A 65 -10.03 9.64 -1.27
CA ILE A 65 -9.90 10.48 -0.06
C ILE A 65 -8.50 10.34 0.55
N VAL A 66 -8.00 9.11 0.71
CA VAL A 66 -6.66 8.87 1.28
C VAL A 66 -5.57 9.44 0.38
N SER A 67 -5.70 9.23 -0.94
CA SER A 67 -4.79 9.78 -1.94
C SER A 67 -4.72 11.30 -1.90
N ASP A 68 -5.87 11.99 -1.86
CA ASP A 68 -5.94 13.46 -1.79
C ASP A 68 -5.34 13.99 -0.49
N GLN A 69 -5.74 13.41 0.64
CA GLN A 69 -5.31 13.85 1.96
C GLN A 69 -3.81 13.65 2.21
N LEU A 70 -3.23 12.57 1.68
CA LEU A 70 -1.79 12.29 1.79
C LEU A 70 -0.98 12.85 0.62
N SER A 71 -1.62 13.43 -0.40
CA SER A 71 -0.96 13.88 -1.64
C SER A 71 -0.12 12.80 -2.33
N VAL A 72 -0.60 11.55 -2.28
CA VAL A 72 0.03 10.38 -2.93
C VAL A 72 -0.77 9.94 -4.15
N PRO A 73 -0.16 9.31 -5.17
CA PRO A 73 -0.92 8.77 -6.29
C PRO A 73 -1.88 7.66 -5.84
N VAL A 74 -3.02 7.52 -6.54
CA VAL A 74 -4.05 6.53 -6.19
C VAL A 74 -3.53 5.09 -6.23
N GLU A 75 -2.60 4.78 -7.15
CA GLU A 75 -1.96 3.46 -7.23
C GLU A 75 -1.06 3.12 -6.04
N ALA A 76 -0.67 4.10 -5.23
CA ALA A 76 0.10 3.86 -4.01
C ALA A 76 -0.79 3.45 -2.81
N VAL A 77 -2.11 3.58 -2.92
CA VAL A 77 -3.06 3.31 -1.86
C VAL A 77 -3.75 1.98 -2.11
N SER A 78 -3.75 1.11 -1.11
CA SER A 78 -4.47 -0.16 -1.10
C SER A 78 -5.45 -0.18 0.06
N ASN A 79 -6.74 -0.33 -0.25
CA ASN A 79 -7.80 -0.49 0.73
C ASN A 79 -8.43 -1.87 0.61
N SER A 80 -8.56 -2.59 1.73
CA SER A 80 -9.24 -3.88 1.80
C SER A 80 -10.29 -3.88 2.90
N VAL A 81 -11.50 -4.32 2.56
CA VAL A 81 -12.63 -4.45 3.48
C VAL A 81 -12.60 -5.84 4.10
N THR A 82 -12.39 -5.94 5.42
CA THR A 82 -12.29 -7.22 6.15
C THR A 82 -13.60 -7.64 6.82
N ASP A 83 -14.45 -6.66 7.11
CA ASP A 83 -15.87 -6.80 7.51
C ASP A 83 -16.62 -5.63 6.84
N GLU A 84 -17.95 -5.65 6.74
CA GLU A 84 -18.75 -4.65 5.98
C GLU A 84 -18.41 -3.18 6.31
N VAL A 85 -17.79 -2.94 7.46
CA VAL A 85 -17.42 -1.63 8.01
C VAL A 85 -15.96 -1.53 8.48
N ILE A 86 -15.17 -2.61 8.41
CA ILE A 86 -13.76 -2.60 8.85
C ILE A 86 -12.86 -2.58 7.61
N VAL A 87 -11.97 -1.60 7.55
CA VAL A 87 -11.15 -1.32 6.37
C VAL A 87 -9.69 -1.22 6.80
N GLU A 88 -8.86 -2.04 6.15
CA GLU A 88 -7.41 -1.96 6.23
C GLU A 88 -6.91 -1.08 5.09
N THR A 89 -6.11 -0.08 5.42
CA THR A 89 -5.46 0.82 4.46
C THR A 89 -3.96 0.66 4.55
N SER A 90 -3.31 0.51 3.39
CA SER A 90 -1.86 0.50 3.25
C SER A 90 -1.45 1.47 2.15
N VAL A 91 -0.46 2.32 2.42
CA VAL A 91 0.06 3.29 1.45
C VAL A 91 1.55 3.06 1.27
N VAL A 92 2.01 2.94 0.02
CA VAL A 92 3.43 2.74 -0.32
C VAL A 92 4.08 4.07 -0.70
N PHE A 93 5.24 4.36 -0.15
CA PHE A 93 5.97 5.61 -0.35
C PHE A 93 7.31 5.40 -1.06
N SER A 94 7.73 6.43 -1.77
CA SER A 94 8.97 6.50 -2.55
C SER A 94 10.21 6.63 -1.66
N ASP A 95 10.07 7.34 -0.54
CA ASP A 95 11.16 7.61 0.39
C ASP A 95 10.70 7.65 1.86
N GLU A 96 11.67 7.53 2.76
CA GLU A 96 11.47 7.47 4.20
C GLU A 96 10.83 8.74 4.76
N GLN A 97 11.20 9.90 4.23
CA GLN A 97 10.77 11.18 4.77
C GLN A 97 9.30 11.45 4.43
N GLU A 98 8.86 11.08 3.23
CA GLU A 98 7.44 11.03 2.85
C GLU A 98 6.66 10.04 3.73
N ALA A 99 7.23 8.86 4.00
CA ALA A 99 6.59 7.85 4.83
C ALA A 99 6.47 8.27 6.31
N GLU A 100 7.50 8.91 6.87
CA GLU A 100 7.47 9.46 8.24
C GLU A 100 6.47 10.61 8.37
N PHE A 101 6.40 11.50 7.37
CA PHE A 101 5.39 12.56 7.33
C PHE A 101 3.98 11.98 7.25
N ALA A 102 3.79 10.95 6.42
CA ALA A 102 2.53 10.25 6.31
C ALA A 102 2.18 9.44 7.56
N LEU A 103 3.14 8.95 8.35
CA LEU A 103 2.88 8.32 9.63
C LEU A 103 2.32 9.32 10.65
N GLU A 104 2.92 10.52 10.73
CA GLU A 104 2.42 11.61 11.58
C GLU A 104 1.04 12.07 11.11
N PHE A 105 0.85 12.19 9.79
CA PHE A 105 -0.43 12.55 9.21
C PHE A 105 -1.47 11.43 9.37
N ALA A 106 -1.15 10.15 9.21
CA ALA A 106 -2.05 9.02 9.41
C ALA A 106 -2.50 8.91 10.87
N THR A 107 -1.60 9.22 11.81
CA THR A 107 -1.92 9.37 13.23
C THR A 107 -2.92 10.52 13.42
N GLY A 108 -2.76 11.61 12.65
CA GLY A 108 -3.73 12.69 12.52
C GLY A 108 -5.02 12.32 11.79
N VAL A 109 -4.99 11.45 10.77
CA VAL A 109 -6.15 10.96 10.01
C VAL A 109 -7.03 10.10 10.90
N CYS A 110 -6.45 9.30 11.78
CA CYS A 110 -7.20 8.64 12.85
C CYS A 110 -7.94 9.64 13.76
N ALA A 111 -7.42 10.86 13.94
CA ALA A 111 -8.11 11.94 14.65
C ALA A 111 -9.09 12.74 13.75
N VAL A 112 -8.83 12.84 12.44
CA VAL A 112 -9.62 13.59 11.44
C VAL A 112 -10.85 12.81 10.97
N ILE A 113 -10.78 11.49 10.79
CA ILE A 113 -11.96 10.66 10.46
C ILE A 113 -12.92 10.57 11.67
N GLY A 114 -12.39 10.71 12.89
CA GLY A 114 -13.18 10.90 14.10
C GLY A 114 -13.73 12.32 14.30
N SER A 115 -13.23 13.33 13.58
CA SER A 115 -13.63 14.73 13.73
C SER A 115 -14.49 15.21 12.55
N PRO A 116 -15.52 16.03 12.78
CA PRO A 116 -16.35 16.56 11.71
C PRO A 116 -15.53 17.54 10.86
N THR A 117 -14.91 17.03 9.80
CA THR A 117 -14.13 17.86 8.86
C THR A 117 -15.08 18.38 7.77
N PRO A 118 -15.24 19.71 7.63
CA PRO A 118 -16.10 20.28 6.60
C PRO A 118 -15.67 19.83 5.20
N GLY A 119 -16.58 19.15 4.48
CA GLY A 119 -16.32 18.66 3.12
C GLY A 119 -16.18 17.13 3.01
N LEU A 120 -16.03 16.41 4.11
CA LEU A 120 -16.05 14.94 4.09
C LEU A 120 -17.49 14.39 4.03
N PRO A 121 -17.74 13.30 3.29
CA PRO A 121 -19.04 12.65 3.25
C PRO A 121 -19.44 12.12 4.63
N VAL A 122 -20.74 12.06 4.94
CA VAL A 122 -21.29 11.72 6.27
C VAL A 122 -20.79 10.35 6.78
N TRP A 123 -20.57 9.39 5.88
CA TRP A 123 -20.03 8.07 6.25
C TRP A 123 -18.58 8.12 6.74
N ALA A 124 -17.81 9.14 6.33
CA ALA A 124 -16.45 9.38 6.83
C ALA A 124 -16.45 10.16 8.16
N GLN A 125 -17.62 10.58 8.67
CA GLN A 125 -17.75 11.31 9.92
C GLN A 125 -18.02 10.33 11.08
N GLY A 126 -16.97 9.95 11.81
CA GLY A 126 -17.07 9.06 12.96
C GLY A 126 -16.40 7.70 12.76
N ALA A 127 -15.60 7.50 11.71
CA ALA A 127 -14.79 6.28 11.69
C ALA A 127 -13.73 6.34 12.79
N THR A 128 -13.53 5.21 13.45
CA THR A 128 -12.59 5.06 14.56
C THR A 128 -11.46 4.14 14.12
N CYS A 129 -10.20 4.61 14.22
CA CYS A 129 -9.08 3.71 14.02
C CYS A 129 -9.04 2.67 15.13
N ILE A 130 -9.01 1.39 14.75
CA ILE A 130 -8.88 0.26 15.68
C ILE A 130 -7.42 -0.22 15.79
N SER A 131 -6.53 0.24 14.91
CA SER A 131 -5.08 0.08 15.04
C SER A 131 -4.36 1.42 14.92
N GLU A 132 -3.26 1.57 15.66
CA GLU A 132 -2.34 2.70 15.48
C GLU A 132 -1.61 2.56 14.14
N PRO A 133 -1.50 3.62 13.33
CA PRO A 133 -0.72 3.59 12.10
C PRO A 133 0.71 3.11 12.35
N GLN A 134 1.19 2.19 11.52
CA GLN A 134 2.54 1.64 11.61
C GLN A 134 3.33 1.96 10.34
N LEU A 135 4.61 2.30 10.50
CA LEU A 135 5.56 2.41 9.39
C LEU A 135 6.33 1.09 9.26
N ASP A 136 6.08 0.40 8.15
CA ASP A 136 6.79 -0.81 7.75
C ASP A 136 7.90 -0.47 6.77
N VAL A 137 9.12 -0.94 7.06
CA VAL A 137 10.31 -0.77 6.21
C VAL A 137 10.77 -2.13 5.71
N VAL A 138 10.70 -2.34 4.40
CA VAL A 138 11.03 -3.63 3.76
C VAL A 138 12.30 -3.49 2.92
N LEU A 139 13.27 -4.37 3.16
CA LEU A 139 14.46 -4.52 2.33
C LEU A 139 14.14 -5.39 1.11
N ASN A 140 14.22 -4.81 -0.08
CA ASN A 140 14.11 -5.53 -1.33
C ASN A 140 15.50 -6.03 -1.76
N PRO A 141 15.68 -7.36 -1.87
CA PRO A 141 16.94 -7.92 -2.33
C PRO A 141 17.15 -7.58 -3.82
N ALA A 142 18.43 -7.46 -4.20
CA ALA A 142 18.79 -7.23 -5.59
C ALA A 142 18.20 -8.32 -6.51
N PRO A 143 17.73 -7.96 -7.73
CA PRO A 143 17.32 -8.94 -8.72
C PRO A 143 18.43 -9.96 -8.92
N ALA A 144 18.09 -11.25 -8.81
CA ALA A 144 19.06 -12.32 -9.03
C ALA A 144 19.69 -12.16 -10.41
N LEU A 145 21.02 -12.08 -10.47
CA LEU A 145 21.75 -12.10 -11.74
C LEU A 145 21.29 -13.34 -12.53
N PRO A 146 20.93 -13.20 -13.82
CA PRO A 146 20.60 -14.35 -14.63
C PRO A 146 21.78 -15.33 -14.61
N PRO A 147 21.51 -16.65 -14.61
CA PRO A 147 22.58 -17.65 -14.57
C PRO A 147 23.58 -17.36 -15.68
N ALA A 148 24.87 -17.39 -15.34
CA ALA A 148 25.93 -17.16 -16.30
C ALA A 148 25.74 -18.12 -17.50
N PRO A 149 25.89 -17.64 -18.75
CA PRO A 149 25.81 -18.51 -19.91
C PRO A 149 26.82 -19.65 -19.74
N PRO A 150 26.47 -20.88 -20.17
CA PRO A 150 27.37 -22.02 -20.04
C PRO A 150 28.73 -21.67 -20.62
N GLN A 151 29.79 -21.81 -19.80
CA GLN A 151 31.15 -21.57 -20.27
C GLN A 151 31.40 -22.49 -21.47
N LEU A 152 31.73 -21.90 -22.62
CA LEU A 152 32.15 -22.66 -23.78
C LEU A 152 33.34 -23.53 -23.36
N PRO A 153 33.37 -24.82 -23.73
CA PRO A 153 34.50 -25.68 -23.42
C PRO A 153 35.78 -25.03 -23.98
N PRO A 154 36.92 -25.16 -23.28
CA PRO A 154 38.18 -24.61 -23.75
C PRO A 154 38.44 -25.09 -25.17
N SER A 155 38.69 -24.14 -26.09
CA SER A 155 38.99 -24.43 -27.48
C SER A 155 40.07 -25.50 -27.57
N ALA A 156 39.80 -26.54 -28.36
CA ALA A 156 40.75 -27.63 -28.57
C ALA A 156 42.11 -27.06 -29.00
N PRO A 157 43.22 -27.60 -28.46
CA PRO A 157 44.56 -27.17 -28.87
C PRO A 157 44.71 -27.34 -30.39
N PRO A 158 45.43 -26.43 -31.07
CA PRO A 158 45.63 -26.52 -32.50
C PRO A 158 46.26 -27.88 -32.85
N PRO A 159 45.88 -28.50 -33.99
CA PRO A 159 46.44 -29.78 -34.40
C PRO A 159 47.96 -29.69 -34.51
N ALA A 160 48.65 -30.70 -33.98
CA ALA A 160 50.10 -30.78 -34.04
C ALA A 160 50.58 -30.73 -35.51
N SER A 161 51.58 -29.89 -35.76
CA SER A 161 52.20 -29.75 -37.08
C SER A 161 52.68 -31.11 -37.60
N PRO A 162 52.48 -31.43 -38.89
CA PRO A 162 52.94 -32.68 -39.47
C PRO A 162 54.47 -32.78 -39.39
N PRO A 163 55.03 -33.99 -39.21
CA PRO A 163 56.46 -34.18 -39.15
C PRO A 163 57.13 -33.78 -40.48
N PRO A 164 58.36 -33.22 -40.44
CA PRO A 164 59.07 -32.83 -41.65
C PRO A 164 59.35 -34.06 -42.53
N ALA A 165 59.11 -33.90 -43.83
CA ALA A 165 59.36 -34.94 -44.82
C ALA A 165 60.85 -35.32 -44.83
N SER A 166 61.13 -36.62 -44.77
CA SER A 166 62.49 -37.15 -44.85
C SER A 166 63.10 -36.85 -46.24
N PRO A 167 64.38 -36.47 -46.31
CA PRO A 167 65.04 -36.20 -47.59
C PRO A 167 65.23 -37.50 -48.39
N PRO A 168 65.14 -37.43 -49.74
CA PRO A 168 65.35 -38.57 -50.60
C PRO A 168 66.82 -39.02 -50.60
N LEU A 169 67.02 -40.34 -50.66
CA LEU A 169 68.30 -41.04 -50.80
C LEU A 169 68.93 -40.83 -52.19
#